data_AF-A0A538H1X9-F1
#
_entry.id   AF-A0A538H1X9-F1
#
_cell.length_a   1.000
_cell.length_b   1.000
_cell.length_c   1.000
_cell.angle_alpha   90.00
_cell.angle_beta   90.00
_cell.angle_gamma   90.00
#
_symmetry.space_group_name_H-M   'P 1'
#
loop_
_entity.id
_entity.type
_entity.pdbx_description
1 polymer ?
#
loop_
_entity_poly.entity_id
_entity_poly.type
_entity_poly.pdbx_seq_one_letter_code
_entity_poly.pdbx_strand_id
1 'polypeptide(L)'
;MRAVAISLSALGDTEPLWRDWLEDARRRFRVDVDELDQELPNWRELLERFAEERAPVYFRRDADVSTVLRQLRASGTRIGVFTDAPAELARIALSHLGAERHVEVVETGPGAQQRVSTALGEGVQVIATRTELLAVT
;
A
#
# COMPACT_ATOMS: atom_id res chain seq x y z
N MET A 1 -6.30 -9.56 22.02
CA MET A 1 -5.28 -8.68 21.40
C MET A 1 -5.97 -7.86 20.34
N ARG A 2 -5.73 -6.54 20.26
CA ARG A 2 -6.35 -5.67 19.26
C ARG A 2 -5.65 -5.83 17.92
N ALA A 3 -6.40 -5.75 16.83
CA ALA A 3 -5.85 -5.74 15.48
C ALA A 3 -6.48 -4.62 14.65
N VAL A 4 -5.70 -4.04 13.76
CA VAL A 4 -6.17 -3.03 12.80
C VAL A 4 -5.76 -3.42 11.39
N ALA A 5 -6.69 -3.25 10.44
CA ALA A 5 -6.43 -3.35 9.01
C ALA A 5 -6.46 -1.93 8.44
N ILE A 6 -5.32 -1.47 7.90
CA ILE A 6 -5.15 -0.10 7.44
C ILE A 6 -5.06 -0.09 5.91
N SER A 7 -5.83 0.76 5.24
CA SER A 7 -5.66 1.01 3.82
C SER A 7 -4.28 1.62 3.55
N LEU A 8 -3.58 1.17 2.51
CA LEU A 8 -2.32 1.78 2.12
C LEU A 8 -2.47 3.28 1.83
N SER A 9 -3.60 3.71 1.26
CA SER A 9 -3.87 5.13 0.99
C SER A 9 -4.00 5.99 2.26
N ALA A 10 -4.30 5.38 3.41
CA ALA A 10 -4.27 6.06 4.71
C ALA A 10 -2.83 6.33 5.20
N LEU A 11 -1.85 5.57 4.69
CA LEU A 11 -0.42 5.72 5.00
C LEU A 11 0.28 6.60 3.96
N GLY A 12 -0.09 6.46 2.68
CA GLY A 12 0.40 7.25 1.57
C GLY A 12 -0.28 6.84 0.27
N ASP A 13 -0.64 7.82 -0.54
CA ASP A 13 -1.39 7.60 -1.77
C ASP A 13 -0.49 7.07 -2.90
N THR A 14 -0.78 5.85 -3.37
CA THR A 14 -0.05 5.19 -4.46
C THR A 14 -0.62 5.51 -5.85
N GLU A 15 -1.82 6.08 -5.91
CA GLU A 15 -2.53 6.31 -7.16
C GLU A 15 -1.77 7.22 -8.14
N PRO A 16 -1.13 8.33 -7.70
CA PRO A 16 -0.41 9.20 -8.63
C PRO A 16 0.77 8.50 -9.32
N LEU A 17 1.56 7.71 -8.58
CA LEU A 17 2.67 6.95 -9.19
C LEU A 17 2.16 5.84 -10.11
N TRP A 18 1.06 5.17 -9.74
CA TRP A 18 0.42 4.17 -10.59
C TRP A 18 -0.04 4.76 -11.93
N ARG A 19 -0.74 5.91 -11.88
CA ARG A 19 -1.21 6.60 -13.09
C ARG A 19 -0.07 7.04 -14.00
N ASP A 20 1.01 7.57 -13.42
CA ASP A 20 2.18 7.99 -14.20
C ASP A 20 2.89 6.82 -14.87
N TRP A 21 2.95 5.66 -14.20
CA TRP A 21 3.47 4.44 -14.81
C TRP A 21 2.57 3.95 -15.95
N LEU A 22 1.25 3.93 -15.76
CA LEU A 22 0.29 3.53 -16.81
C LEU A 22 0.43 4.42 -18.05
N GLU A 23 0.57 5.73 -17.86
CA GLU A 23 0.76 6.66 -18.97
C GLU A 23 2.11 6.45 -19.69
N ASP A 24 3.20 6.23 -18.95
CA ASP A 24 4.49 5.90 -19.58
C ASP A 24 4.42 4.58 -20.34
N ALA A 25 3.76 3.55 -19.77
CA ALA A 25 3.61 2.26 -20.39
C ALA A 25 2.80 2.35 -21.70
N ARG A 26 1.65 3.04 -21.67
CA ARG A 26 0.83 3.32 -22.86
C ARG A 26 1.66 3.99 -23.96
N ARG A 27 2.43 5.02 -23.62
CA ARG A 27 3.20 5.79 -24.59
C ARG A 27 4.41 5.02 -25.15
N ARG A 28 5.12 4.29 -24.29
CA ARG A 28 6.40 3.65 -24.62
C ARG A 28 6.22 2.28 -25.28
N PHE A 29 5.30 1.47 -24.77
CA PHE A 29 5.06 0.11 -25.26
C PHE A 29 3.86 0.03 -26.22
N ARG A 30 3.04 1.09 -26.29
CA ARG A 30 1.85 1.16 -27.16
C ARG A 30 0.85 0.02 -26.91
N VAL A 31 0.65 -0.29 -25.64
CA VAL A 31 -0.22 -1.36 -25.15
C VAL A 31 -1.55 -0.80 -24.62
N ASP A 32 -2.58 -1.63 -24.61
CA ASP A 32 -3.75 -1.37 -23.77
C ASP A 32 -3.41 -1.65 -22.31
N VAL A 33 -3.59 -0.65 -21.46
CA VAL A 33 -3.24 -0.75 -20.03
C VAL A 33 -4.34 -1.41 -19.20
N ASP A 34 -5.53 -1.61 -19.77
CA ASP A 34 -6.58 -2.41 -19.15
C ASP A 34 -6.33 -3.92 -19.37
N GLU A 35 -5.42 -4.29 -20.28
CA GLU A 35 -5.06 -5.68 -20.63
C GLU A 35 -3.57 -5.99 -20.45
N LEU A 36 -2.91 -5.35 -19.47
CA LEU A 36 -1.46 -5.46 -19.24
C LEU A 36 -0.92 -6.89 -19.16
N ASP A 37 -1.65 -7.81 -18.52
CA ASP A 37 -1.21 -9.20 -18.40
C ASP A 37 -1.10 -9.90 -19.78
N GLN A 38 -1.86 -9.44 -20.78
CA GLN A 38 -1.83 -9.97 -22.16
C GLN A 38 -0.84 -9.20 -23.04
N GLU A 39 -0.92 -7.86 -23.01
CA GLU A 39 -0.18 -6.98 -23.91
C GLU A 39 1.26 -6.70 -23.46
N LEU A 40 1.52 -6.77 -22.15
CA LEU A 40 2.84 -6.56 -21.57
C LEU A 40 3.09 -7.54 -20.40
N PRO A 41 3.25 -8.85 -20.64
CA PRO A 41 3.29 -9.85 -19.57
C PRO A 41 4.36 -9.64 -18.47
N ASN A 42 5.41 -8.87 -18.76
CA ASN A 42 6.48 -8.50 -17.82
C ASN A 42 6.28 -7.11 -17.19
N TRP A 43 5.06 -6.60 -17.18
CA TRP A 43 4.77 -5.25 -16.70
C TRP A 43 5.08 -5.07 -15.21
N ARG A 44 5.01 -6.13 -14.41
CA ARG A 44 5.28 -6.09 -12.96
C ARG A 44 6.73 -5.74 -12.67
N GLU A 45 7.67 -6.36 -13.36
CA GLU A 45 9.09 -6.05 -13.23
C GLU A 45 9.40 -4.65 -13.74
N LEU A 46 8.69 -4.18 -14.77
CA LEU A 46 8.82 -2.82 -15.29
C LEU A 46 8.25 -1.78 -14.31
N LEU A 47 7.11 -2.08 -13.69
CA LEU A 47 6.52 -1.26 -12.63
C LEU A 47 7.46 -1.15 -11.45
N GLU A 48 8.00 -2.27 -10.95
CA GLU A 48 8.90 -2.28 -9.80
C GLU A 48 10.09 -1.35 -10.03
N ARG A 49 10.79 -1.49 -11.16
CA ARG A 49 11.92 -0.62 -11.51
C ARG A 49 11.53 0.86 -11.63
N PHE A 50 10.42 1.15 -12.32
CA PHE A 50 9.93 2.52 -12.48
C PHE A 50 9.59 3.15 -11.12
N ALA A 51 8.94 2.37 -10.26
CA ALA A 51 8.53 2.80 -8.94
C ALA A 51 9.74 3.02 -8.02
N GLU A 52 10.75 2.13 -8.03
CA GLU A 52 11.98 2.29 -7.23
C GLU A 52 12.71 3.59 -7.55
N GLU A 53 12.84 3.92 -8.85
CA GLU A 53 13.51 5.14 -9.30
C GLU A 53 12.77 6.42 -8.89
N ARG A 54 11.44 6.35 -8.78
CA ARG A 54 10.57 7.53 -8.64
C ARG A 54 9.92 7.68 -7.28
N ALA A 55 9.87 6.64 -6.47
CA ALA A 55 9.21 6.60 -5.17
C ALA A 55 9.51 7.80 -4.26
N PRO A 56 10.75 8.35 -4.16
CA PRO A 56 11.03 9.53 -3.34
C PRO A 56 10.25 10.80 -3.74
N VAL A 57 9.76 10.89 -4.98
CA VAL A 57 8.96 12.01 -5.47
C VAL A 57 7.53 11.94 -4.95
N TYR A 58 6.97 10.73 -4.83
CA TYR A 58 5.56 10.50 -4.52
C TYR A 58 5.33 10.18 -3.04
N PHE A 59 6.26 9.46 -2.42
CA PHE A 59 6.12 9.00 -1.05
C PHE A 59 7.01 9.81 -0.13
N ARG A 60 6.38 10.42 0.87
CA ARG A 60 7.05 11.12 1.96
C ARG A 60 6.57 10.57 3.28
N ARG A 61 7.51 10.40 4.20
CA ARG A 61 7.18 10.00 5.57
C ARG A 61 6.40 11.10 6.25
N ASP A 62 5.29 10.71 6.85
CA ASP A 62 4.46 11.56 7.69
C ASP A 62 4.79 11.24 9.17
N ALA A 63 5.15 12.28 9.93
CA ALA A 63 5.57 12.15 11.32
C ALA A 63 4.42 11.73 12.24
N ASP A 64 3.20 12.18 11.96
CA ASP A 64 2.01 11.85 12.73
C ASP A 64 1.63 10.38 12.49
N VAL A 65 1.58 9.96 11.23
CA VAL A 65 1.34 8.56 10.84
C VAL A 65 2.40 7.65 11.47
N SER A 66 3.68 8.04 11.39
CA SER A 66 4.79 7.28 11.99
C SER A 66 4.65 7.16 13.52
N THR A 67 4.09 8.17 14.16
CA THR A 67 3.84 8.19 15.61
C THR A 67 2.69 7.27 15.99
N VAL A 68 1.58 7.34 15.27
CA VAL A 68 0.42 6.45 15.47
C VAL A 68 0.82 4.99 15.29
N LEU A 69 1.51 4.64 14.20
CA LEU A 69 1.96 3.26 13.96
C LEU A 69 2.87 2.75 15.08
N ARG A 70 3.76 3.59 15.58
CA ARG A 70 4.64 3.26 16.71
C ARG A 70 3.84 3.04 18.00
N GLN A 71 2.85 3.87 18.29
CA GLN A 71 1.99 3.73 19.47
C GLN A 71 1.11 2.47 19.40
N LEU A 72 0.56 2.16 18.23
CA LEU A 72 -0.18 0.92 17.99
C LEU A 72 0.70 -0.30 18.25
N ARG A 73 1.92 -0.32 17.72
CA ARG A 73 2.86 -1.43 18.01
C ARG A 73 3.27 -1.50 19.49
N ALA A 74 3.52 -0.36 20.13
CA ALA A 74 3.87 -0.32 21.55
C ALA A 74 2.75 -0.82 22.48
N SER A 75 1.49 -0.67 22.07
CA SER A 75 0.32 -1.23 22.78
C SER A 75 0.05 -2.71 22.46
N GLY A 76 0.89 -3.36 21.66
CA GLY A 76 0.70 -4.74 21.22
C GLY A 76 -0.40 -4.92 20.18
N THR A 77 -0.83 -3.85 19.52
CA THR A 77 -1.81 -3.93 18.43
C THR A 77 -1.15 -4.54 17.19
N ARG A 78 -1.79 -5.57 16.62
CA ARG A 78 -1.38 -6.16 15.33
C ARG A 78 -1.84 -5.28 14.19
N ILE A 79 -0.99 -5.07 13.20
CA ILE A 79 -1.24 -4.15 12.10
C ILE A 79 -1.14 -4.91 10.78
N GLY A 80 -2.21 -4.92 9.99
CA GLY A 80 -2.18 -5.35 8.60
C GLY A 80 -2.46 -4.19 7.66
N VAL A 81 -1.99 -4.30 6.42
CA VAL A 81 -2.22 -3.31 5.36
C VAL A 81 -2.92 -3.94 4.17
N PHE A 82 -3.91 -3.26 3.61
CA PHE A 82 -4.57 -3.69 2.38
C PHE A 82 -4.57 -2.58 1.33
N THR A 83 -4.60 -2.97 0.06
CA THR A 83 -4.72 -2.02 -1.06
C THR A 83 -5.22 -2.73 -2.32
N ASP A 84 -5.85 -2.00 -3.22
CA ASP A 84 -6.14 -2.48 -4.58
C ASP A 84 -4.95 -2.31 -5.54
N ALA A 85 -3.90 -1.58 -5.12
CA ALA A 85 -2.69 -1.41 -5.91
C ALA A 85 -1.93 -2.74 -6.11
N PRO A 86 -1.13 -2.87 -7.19
CA PRO A 86 -0.27 -4.02 -7.40
C PRO A 86 0.71 -4.26 -6.24
N ALA A 87 1.10 -5.52 -6.04
CA ALA A 87 1.95 -5.94 -4.93
C ALA A 87 3.32 -5.24 -4.93
N GLU A 88 3.90 -5.04 -6.12
CA GLU A 88 5.19 -4.38 -6.32
C GLU A 88 5.13 -2.94 -5.81
N LEU A 89 4.07 -2.22 -6.18
CA LEU A 89 3.85 -0.84 -5.77
C LEU A 89 3.58 -0.73 -4.26
N ALA A 90 2.77 -1.64 -3.72
CA ALA A 90 2.48 -1.66 -2.29
C ALA A 90 3.74 -1.83 -1.44
N ARG A 91 4.64 -2.75 -1.85
CA ARG A 91 5.91 -3.01 -1.17
C ARG A 91 6.80 -1.77 -1.18
N ILE A 92 7.00 -1.15 -2.34
CA ILE A 92 7.84 0.04 -2.49
C ILE A 92 7.27 1.19 -1.65
N ALA A 93 5.96 1.44 -1.73
CA ALA A 93 5.31 2.48 -0.94
C ALA A 93 5.54 2.27 0.56
N LEU A 94 5.29 1.06 1.09
CA LEU A 94 5.48 0.76 2.51
C LEU A 94 6.92 0.95 2.99
N SER A 95 7.89 0.60 2.16
CA SER A 95 9.32 0.78 2.47
C SER A 95 9.68 2.27 2.56
N HIS A 96 9.27 3.08 1.57
CA HIS A 96 9.53 4.51 1.55
C HIS A 96 8.80 5.28 2.67
N LEU A 97 7.55 4.92 2.93
CA LEU A 97 6.76 5.44 4.06
C LEU A 97 7.32 4.99 5.42
N GLY A 98 8.24 4.01 5.44
CA GLY A 98 8.81 3.47 6.66
C GLY A 98 7.78 2.74 7.52
N ALA A 99 6.68 2.27 6.92
CA ALA A 99 5.62 1.55 7.59
C ALA A 99 5.90 0.03 7.63
N GLU A 100 6.69 -0.49 6.69
CA GLU A 100 6.96 -1.94 6.52
C GLU A 100 7.30 -2.67 7.83
N ARG A 101 8.22 -2.12 8.64
CA ARG A 101 8.63 -2.71 9.93
C ARG A 101 7.51 -2.84 10.97
N HIS A 102 6.42 -2.10 10.79
CA HIS A 102 5.27 -2.09 11.69
C HIS A 102 4.14 -2.95 11.14
N VAL A 103 4.24 -3.55 9.97
CA VAL A 103 3.16 -4.31 9.35
C VAL A 103 3.43 -5.80 9.46
N GLU A 104 2.41 -6.57 9.83
CA GLU A 104 2.49 -8.03 10.00
C GLU A 104 2.02 -8.77 8.75
N VAL A 105 1.03 -8.23 8.05
CA VAL A 105 0.45 -8.81 6.84
C VAL A 105 0.12 -7.70 5.86
N VAL A 106 0.41 -7.92 4.57
CA VAL A 106 0.05 -7.03 3.47
C VAL A 106 -0.75 -7.84 2.46
N GLU A 107 -1.92 -7.38 2.08
CA GLU A 107 -2.69 -7.96 0.98
C GLU A 107 -2.94 -6.93 -0.10
N THR A 108 -2.91 -7.39 -1.36
CA THR A 108 -3.08 -6.53 -2.53
C THR A 108 -4.16 -7.03 -3.48
N GLY A 109 -4.74 -6.13 -4.25
CA GLY A 109 -5.76 -6.42 -5.25
C GLY A 109 -7.14 -6.74 -4.66
N PRO A 110 -8.09 -7.18 -5.51
CA PRO A 110 -9.49 -7.32 -5.13
C PRO A 110 -9.70 -8.19 -3.89
N GLY A 111 -10.47 -7.69 -2.92
CA GLY A 111 -10.77 -8.41 -1.68
C GLY A 111 -9.64 -8.41 -0.65
N ALA A 112 -8.56 -7.63 -0.84
CA ALA A 112 -7.43 -7.53 0.08
C ALA A 112 -7.86 -7.21 1.52
N GLN A 113 -8.81 -6.30 1.72
CA GLN A 113 -9.32 -5.94 3.05
C GLN A 113 -9.86 -7.17 3.81
N GLN A 114 -10.62 -8.03 3.12
CA GLN A 114 -11.20 -9.21 3.75
C GLN A 114 -10.10 -10.22 4.10
N ARG A 115 -9.13 -10.42 3.20
CA ARG A 115 -8.00 -11.34 3.44
C ARG A 115 -7.13 -10.88 4.62
N VAL A 116 -6.82 -9.58 4.73
CA VAL A 116 -6.11 -9.02 5.90
C VAL A 116 -6.89 -9.25 7.18
N SER A 117 -8.19 -8.93 7.15
CA SER A 117 -9.05 -9.11 8.34
C SER A 117 -9.05 -10.57 8.79
N THR A 118 -9.20 -11.51 7.85
CA THR A 118 -9.15 -12.95 8.15
C THR A 118 -7.78 -13.38 8.70
N ALA A 119 -6.66 -12.87 8.15
CA ALA A 119 -5.32 -13.18 8.64
C ALA A 119 -5.04 -12.61 10.05
N LEU A 120 -5.63 -11.46 10.38
CA LEU A 120 -5.51 -10.83 11.69
C LEU A 120 -6.46 -11.43 12.75
N GLY A 121 -7.54 -12.10 12.34
CA GLY A 121 -8.49 -12.78 13.22
C GLY A 121 -9.73 -11.95 13.56
N GLU A 122 -10.37 -12.24 14.68
CA GLU A 122 -11.61 -11.57 15.10
C GLU A 122 -11.38 -10.19 15.70
N GLY A 123 -12.35 -9.28 15.52
CA GLY A 123 -12.33 -7.95 16.14
C GLY A 123 -11.37 -6.93 15.48
N VAL A 124 -11.05 -7.12 14.20
CA VAL A 124 -10.21 -6.21 13.42
C VAL A 124 -10.95 -4.91 13.15
N GLN A 125 -10.37 -3.79 13.56
CA GLN A 125 -10.85 -2.47 13.17
C GLN A 125 -10.27 -2.10 11.80
N VAL A 126 -11.15 -1.79 10.84
CA VAL A 126 -10.73 -1.30 9.52
C VAL A 126 -10.55 0.22 9.58
N ILE A 127 -9.43 0.70 9.02
CA ILE A 127 -9.06 2.11 8.92
C ILE A 127 -8.82 2.39 7.43
N ALA A 128 -9.74 3.09 6.79
CA ALA A 128 -9.70 3.36 5.36
C ALA A 128 -9.00 4.68 5.02
N THR A 129 -8.98 5.64 5.95
CA THR A 129 -8.48 7.00 5.68
C THR A 129 -7.40 7.44 6.67
N ARG A 130 -6.57 8.41 6.26
CA ARG A 130 -5.59 9.04 7.15
C ARG A 130 -6.26 9.68 8.37
N THR A 131 -7.40 10.33 8.18
CA THR A 131 -8.14 10.97 9.28
C THR A 131 -8.58 9.95 10.33
N GLU A 132 -9.13 8.81 9.90
CA GLU A 132 -9.47 7.71 10.81
C GLU A 132 -8.22 7.18 11.53
N LEU A 133 -7.11 7.01 10.81
CA LEU A 133 -5.85 6.55 11.39
C LEU A 133 -5.39 7.47 12.52
N LEU A 134 -5.42 8.79 12.30
CA LEU A 134 -5.01 9.76 13.31
C LEU A 134 -5.96 9.84 14.51
N ALA A 135 -7.22 9.43 14.34
CA ALA A 135 -8.22 9.40 15.42
C ALA A 135 -8.17 8.13 16.28
N VAL A 136 -7.31 7.15 15.97
CA VAL A 136 -7.23 5.85 16.67
C VAL A 136 -6.45 5.92 17.98
N THR A 137 -5.70 7.00 18.21
CA THR A 137 -4.84 7.21 19.39
C THR A 137 -5.51 8.15 20.38
#